data_AF-A0A7W7KRZ8-F1
#
_entry.id   AF-A0A7W7KRZ8-F1
#
_cell.length_a   1.000
_cell.length_b   1.000
_cell.length_c   1.000
_cell.angle_alpha   90.00
_cell.angle_beta   90.00
_cell.angle_gamma   90.00
#
_symmetry.space_group_name_H-M   'P 1'
#
loop_
_entity.id
_entity.type
_entity.pdbx_description
1 polymer ?
#
loop_
_entity_poly.entity_id
_entity_poly.type
_entity_poly.pdbx_seq_one_letter_code
_entity_poly.pdbx_strand_id
1 'polypeptide(L)'
;MTDLTTWADRLRTERLGFDEDTSRQHFLDNPPQAGDTLILHMTQHNTNRYRLARVDAVKMTAKNKPSRIYLAQGDAFGGASYYISGKSTFAPGCQTRLLPLVPAVAERLAYDRDTNLTAEEIAELIG
;
A
#
# COMPACT_ATOMS: atom_id res chain seq x y z
N MET A 1 18.01 -7.07 -15.12
CA MET A 1 18.63 -6.72 -13.82
C MET A 1 18.53 -5.22 -13.68
N THR A 2 17.49 -4.75 -12.98
CA THR A 2 17.28 -3.33 -12.71
C THR A 2 18.31 -2.90 -11.68
N ASP A 3 19.25 -2.05 -12.08
CA ASP A 3 20.28 -1.52 -11.18
C ASP A 3 19.62 -0.54 -10.20
N LEU A 4 19.39 -0.98 -8.96
CA LEU A 4 18.83 -0.18 -7.86
C LEU A 4 19.90 0.76 -7.29
N THR A 5 20.50 1.60 -8.15
CA THR A 5 21.69 2.41 -7.84
C THR A 5 21.40 3.58 -6.89
N THR A 6 20.15 4.02 -6.77
CA THR A 6 19.76 5.11 -5.86
C THR A 6 18.79 4.64 -4.77
N TRP A 7 18.88 5.27 -3.61
CA TRP A 7 17.94 5.04 -2.51
C TRP A 7 16.49 5.34 -2.92
N ALA A 8 16.28 6.29 -3.83
CA ALA A 8 14.97 6.63 -4.35
C ALA A 8 14.38 5.51 -5.22
N ASP A 9 15.20 4.89 -6.07
CA ASP A 9 14.78 3.77 -6.93
C ASP A 9 14.45 2.53 -6.11
N ARG A 10 15.25 2.26 -5.08
CA ARG A 10 14.96 1.19 -4.11
C ARG A 10 13.64 1.44 -3.40
N LEU A 11 13.44 2.63 -2.84
CA LEU A 11 12.21 2.96 -2.12
C LEU A 11 10.98 2.90 -3.03
N ARG A 12 11.11 3.33 -4.28
CA ARG A 12 10.05 3.25 -5.28
C ARG A 12 9.72 1.80 -5.62
N THR A 13 10.73 0.95 -5.77
CA THR A 13 10.59 -0.49 -6.01
C THR A 13 9.88 -1.16 -4.84
N GLU A 14 10.34 -0.93 -3.60
CA GLU A 14 9.72 -1.47 -2.39
C GLU A 14 8.26 -1.00 -2.23
N ARG A 15 7.89 0.15 -2.79
CA ARG A 15 6.50 0.62 -2.84
C ARG A 15 5.76 0.21 -4.12
N LEU A 16 6.23 -0.83 -4.79
CA LEU A 16 5.61 -1.44 -5.96
C LEU A 16 5.43 -0.45 -7.12
N GLY A 17 6.35 0.50 -7.26
CA GLY A 17 6.29 1.57 -8.25
C GLY A 17 5.45 2.77 -7.85
N PHE A 18 4.80 2.75 -6.69
CA PHE A 18 3.94 3.82 -6.19
C PHE A 18 4.65 4.75 -5.19
N ASP A 19 4.43 6.03 -5.38
CA ASP A 19 4.64 7.09 -4.39
C ASP A 19 3.28 7.64 -3.92
N GLU A 20 3.31 8.70 -3.11
CA GLU A 20 2.09 9.28 -2.54
C GLU A 20 1.18 9.91 -3.59
N ASP A 21 1.77 10.49 -4.63
CA ASP A 21 1.03 11.21 -5.66
C ASP A 21 0.43 10.24 -6.67
N THR A 22 1.19 9.24 -7.09
CA THR A 22 0.72 8.15 -7.95
C THR A 22 -0.30 7.25 -7.25
N SER A 23 -0.13 6.94 -5.95
CA SER A 23 -1.16 6.25 -5.16
C SER A 23 -2.44 7.08 -5.10
N ARG A 24 -2.31 8.38 -4.84
CA ARG A 24 -3.46 9.30 -4.80
C ARG A 24 -4.19 9.34 -6.13
N GLN A 25 -3.45 9.51 -7.22
CA GLN A 25 -4.03 9.56 -8.56
C GLN A 25 -4.74 8.24 -8.88
N HIS A 26 -4.10 7.10 -8.60
CA HIS A 26 -4.70 5.78 -8.81
C HIS A 26 -6.03 5.63 -8.06
N PHE A 27 -6.09 5.97 -6.77
CA PHE A 27 -7.32 5.85 -5.97
C PHE A 27 -8.37 6.93 -6.28
N LEU A 28 -7.98 8.04 -6.92
CA LEU A 28 -8.94 9.02 -7.44
C LEU A 28 -9.59 8.55 -8.74
N ASP A 29 -8.79 7.97 -9.63
CA ASP A 29 -9.25 7.47 -10.94
C ASP A 29 -10.00 6.15 -10.82
N ASN A 30 -9.56 5.29 -9.88
CA ASN A 30 -10.13 3.99 -9.58
C ASN A 30 -10.40 3.89 -8.07
N PRO A 31 -11.45 4.55 -7.55
CA PRO A 31 -11.79 4.47 -6.14
C PRO A 31 -12.09 3.02 -5.74
N PRO A 32 -11.44 2.48 -4.69
CA PRO A 32 -11.74 1.13 -4.25
C PRO A 32 -13.15 1.05 -3.67
N GLN A 33 -13.70 -0.15 -3.63
CA GLN A 33 -15.01 -0.46 -3.08
C GLN A 33 -14.90 -1.44 -1.91
N ALA A 34 -15.96 -1.53 -1.12
CA ALA A 34 -16.06 -2.52 -0.06
C ALA A 34 -15.87 -3.93 -0.64
N GLY A 35 -15.00 -4.74 -0.01
CA GLY A 35 -14.65 -6.08 -0.46
C GLY A 35 -13.39 -6.16 -1.33
N ASP A 36 -12.94 -5.03 -1.90
CA ASP A 36 -11.73 -4.98 -2.72
C ASP A 36 -10.48 -5.32 -1.89
N THR A 37 -9.44 -5.74 -2.60
CA THR A 37 -8.15 -6.09 -2.01
C THR A 37 -7.10 -5.06 -2.39
N LEU A 38 -6.35 -4.61 -1.40
CA LEU A 38 -5.22 -3.70 -1.51
C LEU A 38 -4.00 -4.31 -0.81
N ILE A 39 -2.86 -3.63 -0.87
CA ILE A 39 -1.62 -4.08 -0.22
C ILE A 39 -1.22 -3.11 0.88
N LEU A 40 -1.02 -3.62 2.10
CA LEU A 40 -0.32 -2.90 3.16
C LEU A 40 1.18 -3.13 3.01
N HIS A 41 1.94 -2.04 3.02
CA HIS A 41 3.40 -2.04 3.03
C HIS A 41 3.90 -1.36 4.32
N MET A 42 4.74 -2.04 5.07
CA MET A 42 5.16 -1.69 6.42
C MET A 42 6.69 -1.79 6.53
N THR A 43 7.38 -0.66 6.70
CA THR A 43 8.87 -0.62 6.68
C THR A 43 9.55 -0.46 8.05
N GLN A 44 8.88 -0.84 9.15
CA GLN A 44 9.47 -0.71 10.49
C GLN A 44 10.64 -1.68 10.70
N HIS A 45 11.58 -1.29 11.57
CA HIS A 45 12.74 -2.09 11.95
C HIS A 45 13.59 -2.58 10.75
N ASN A 46 13.76 -1.71 9.74
CA ASN A 46 14.54 -2.00 8.52
C ASN A 46 14.07 -3.24 7.75
N THR A 47 12.79 -3.62 7.89
CA THR A 47 12.21 -4.78 7.22
C THR A 47 11.05 -4.34 6.35
N ASN A 48 10.98 -4.84 5.11
CA ASN A 48 9.86 -4.57 4.19
C ASN A 48 8.83 -5.68 4.32
N ARG A 49 7.74 -5.37 5.04
CA ARG A 49 6.62 -6.29 5.26
C ARG A 49 5.44 -5.90 4.40
N TYR A 50 4.80 -6.92 3.83
CA TYR A 50 3.64 -6.77 2.96
C TYR A 50 2.51 -7.68 3.41
N ARG A 51 1.28 -7.22 3.27
CA ARG A 51 0.08 -8.01 3.61
C ARG A 51 -1.09 -7.61 2.73
N LEU A 52 -1.96 -8.55 2.40
CA LEU A 52 -3.24 -8.23 1.76
C LEU A 52 -4.16 -7.54 2.77
N ALA A 53 -4.87 -6.52 2.30
CA ALA A 53 -5.84 -5.79 3.09
C ALA A 53 -7.17 -5.75 2.37
N ARG A 54 -8.26 -6.06 3.09
CA ARG A 54 -9.61 -5.96 2.55
C ARG A 54 -10.20 -4.60 2.89
N VAL A 55 -10.77 -3.94 1.89
CA VAL A 55 -11.48 -2.68 2.05
C VAL A 55 -12.84 -2.95 2.69
N ASP A 56 -13.15 -2.20 3.74
CA ASP A 56 -14.45 -2.20 4.40
C ASP A 56 -15.35 -1.10 3.84
N ALA A 57 -14.82 0.11 3.71
CA ALA A 57 -15.55 1.26 3.21
C ALA A 57 -14.63 2.33 2.63
N VAL A 58 -15.21 3.23 1.81
CA VAL A 58 -14.54 4.44 1.33
C VAL A 58 -15.35 5.67 1.69
N LYS A 59 -14.70 6.65 2.32
CA LYS A 59 -15.32 7.94 2.64
C LYS A 59 -15.26 8.86 1.45
N MET A 60 -16.43 9.29 0.97
CA MET A 60 -16.56 10.33 -0.03
C MET A 60 -16.59 11.73 0.61
N THR A 61 -16.07 12.72 -0.10
CA THR A 61 -16.26 14.14 0.21
C THR A 61 -17.64 14.61 -0.25
N ALA A 62 -18.06 15.81 0.16
CA ALA A 62 -19.28 16.46 -0.33
C ALA A 62 -19.30 16.66 -1.86
N LYS A 63 -18.14 16.62 -2.52
CA LYS A 63 -18.01 16.72 -3.99
C LYS A 63 -17.96 15.35 -4.68
N ASN A 64 -18.39 14.29 -3.99
CA ASN A 64 -18.35 12.90 -4.46
C ASN A 64 -16.96 12.42 -4.92
N LYS A 65 -15.90 12.88 -4.24
CA LYS A 65 -14.52 12.38 -4.44
C LYS A 65 -14.11 11.52 -3.26
N PRO A 66 -13.42 10.38 -3.45
CA PRO A 66 -12.92 9.59 -2.34
C PRO A 66 -11.91 10.42 -1.53
N SER A 67 -11.91 10.23 -0.22
CA SER A 67 -11.04 10.97 0.72
C SER A 67 -10.28 10.06 1.67
N ARG A 68 -10.91 8.96 2.10
CA ARG A 68 -10.33 7.98 3.01
C ARG A 68 -10.78 6.58 2.65
N ILE A 69 -9.91 5.61 2.89
CA ILE A 69 -10.14 4.18 2.73
C ILE A 69 -10.08 3.56 4.12
N TYR A 70 -11.09 2.77 4.45
CA TYR A 70 -11.18 2.00 5.68
C TYR A 70 -10.95 0.53 5.36
N LEU A 71 -10.12 -0.13 6.16
CA LEU A 71 -9.82 -1.55 6.04
C LEU A 71 -10.68 -2.33 7.04
N ALA A 72 -11.09 -3.54 6.66
CA ALA A 72 -11.83 -4.45 7.53
C ALA A 72 -11.01 -4.86 8.77
N GLN A 73 -9.69 -4.91 8.62
CA GLN A 73 -8.75 -5.15 9.71
C GLN A 73 -7.56 -4.19 9.60
N GLY A 74 -7.30 -3.48 10.69
CA GLY A 74 -6.12 -2.61 10.80
C GLY A 74 -4.83 -3.40 11.03
N ASP A 75 -3.69 -2.74 10.80
CA ASP A 75 -2.41 -3.20 11.34
C ASP A 75 -2.08 -2.49 12.65
N ALA A 76 -1.06 -3.01 13.37
CA ALA A 76 -0.67 -2.50 14.68
C ALA A 76 -0.09 -1.07 14.65
N PHE A 77 0.42 -0.60 13.50
CA PHE A 77 1.14 0.67 13.40
C PHE A 77 0.32 1.73 12.65
N GLY A 78 -0.28 1.37 11.52
CA GLY A 78 -1.07 2.25 10.66
C GLY A 78 -2.56 2.29 10.99
N GLY A 79 -3.07 1.32 11.75
CA GLY A 79 -4.50 1.19 12.04
C GLY A 79 -5.32 0.81 10.81
N ALA A 80 -6.62 1.11 10.84
CA ALA A 80 -7.57 0.69 9.81
C ALA A 80 -8.01 1.81 8.85
N SER A 81 -7.46 3.02 8.96
CA SER A 81 -7.94 4.19 8.20
C SER A 81 -6.78 4.89 7.49
N TYR A 82 -6.95 5.11 6.20
CA TYR A 82 -5.93 5.63 5.30
C TYR A 82 -6.48 6.78 4.46
N TYR A 83 -5.67 7.81 4.23
CA TYR A 83 -5.96 8.82 3.21
C TYR A 83 -5.90 8.19 1.81
N ILE A 84 -6.55 8.80 0.83
CA ILE A 84 -6.41 8.40 -0.58
C ILE A 84 -4.97 8.45 -1.10
N SER A 85 -4.02 9.08 -0.40
CA SER A 85 -2.60 9.00 -0.75
C SER A 85 -1.89 7.77 -0.17
N GLY A 86 -2.63 6.82 0.40
CA GLY A 86 -2.08 5.64 1.06
C GLY A 86 -1.47 5.88 2.44
N LYS A 87 -1.46 7.12 2.96
CA LYS A 87 -0.94 7.42 4.31
C LYS A 87 -1.93 6.97 5.38
N SER A 88 -1.43 6.37 6.45
CA SER A 88 -2.23 6.16 7.67
C SER A 88 -2.79 7.49 8.18
N THR A 89 -4.06 7.51 8.56
CA THR A 89 -4.65 8.66 9.26
C THR A 89 -4.36 8.63 10.76
N PHE A 90 -4.07 7.45 11.32
CA PHE A 90 -3.78 7.26 12.74
C PHE A 90 -2.35 7.66 13.09
N ALA A 91 -1.40 7.29 12.24
CA ALA A 91 0.01 7.65 12.38
C ALA A 91 0.58 8.13 11.04
N PRO A 92 0.33 9.38 10.61
CA PRO A 92 0.74 9.87 9.28
C PRO A 92 2.26 9.87 9.03
N GLY A 93 3.05 9.96 10.11
CA GLY A 93 4.51 9.86 10.08
C GLY A 93 5.04 8.43 10.15
N CYS A 94 4.18 7.42 10.31
CA CYS A 94 4.63 6.04 10.33
C CYS A 94 5.04 5.56 8.94
N GLN A 95 5.85 4.50 8.97
CA GLN A 95 6.38 3.80 7.82
C GLN A 95 5.37 2.85 7.15
N THR A 96 4.11 2.83 7.60
CA THR A 96 3.03 2.06 6.96
C THR A 96 2.37 2.86 5.84
N ARG A 97 2.13 2.20 4.71
CA ARG A 97 1.47 2.73 3.52
C ARG A 97 0.45 1.71 3.01
N LEU A 98 -0.69 2.20 2.54
CA LEU A 98 -1.66 1.43 1.77
C LEU A 98 -1.39 1.69 0.28
N LEU A 99 -1.18 0.62 -0.48
CA LEU A 99 -0.82 0.65 -1.88
C LEU A 99 -1.92 -0.01 -2.73
N PRO A 100 -2.06 0.38 -4.01
CA PRO A 100 -2.86 -0.37 -4.97
C PRO A 100 -2.46 -1.83 -5.08
N LEU A 101 -3.38 -2.67 -5.53
CA LEU A 101 -3.12 -4.08 -5.77
C LEU A 101 -2.19 -4.25 -6.97
N VAL A 102 -1.10 -4.98 -6.79
CA VAL A 102 -0.25 -5.47 -7.88
C VAL A 102 -0.39 -6.99 -7.93
N PRO A 103 -1.06 -7.57 -8.95
CA PRO A 103 -1.43 -8.99 -8.96
C PRO A 103 -0.26 -9.94 -8.71
N ALA A 104 0.87 -9.75 -9.40
CA ALA A 104 2.05 -10.59 -9.24
C ALA A 104 2.61 -10.58 -7.82
N VAL A 105 2.57 -9.43 -7.14
CA VAL A 105 2.98 -9.33 -5.74
C VAL A 105 1.93 -9.96 -4.84
N ALA A 106 0.65 -9.71 -5.09
CA ALA A 106 -0.47 -10.22 -4.30
C ALA A 106 -0.50 -11.76 -4.21
N GLU A 107 -0.06 -12.46 -5.25
CA GLU A 107 0.07 -13.94 -5.24
C GLU A 107 1.02 -14.47 -4.17
N ARG A 108 1.96 -13.63 -3.69
CA ARG A 108 2.89 -13.98 -2.61
C ARG A 108 2.37 -13.63 -1.21
N LEU A 109 1.29 -12.87 -1.12
CA LEU A 109 0.81 -12.28 0.12
C LEU A 109 -0.40 -13.03 0.68
N ALA A 110 -0.69 -12.79 1.95
CA ALA A 110 -1.86 -13.32 2.64
C ALA A 110 -2.55 -12.21 3.45
N TYR A 111 -3.78 -12.43 3.90
CA TYR A 111 -4.51 -11.46 4.73
C TYR A 111 -4.14 -11.53 6.21
N ASP A 112 -3.70 -12.70 6.68
CA ASP A 112 -3.54 -13.02 8.11
C ASP A 112 -2.08 -12.97 8.60
N ARG A 113 -1.12 -12.83 7.69
CA ARG A 113 0.32 -12.76 8.03
C ARG A 113 1.08 -11.76 7.18
N ASP A 114 2.08 -11.13 7.80
CA ASP A 114 3.05 -10.30 7.11
C ASP A 114 4.02 -11.20 6.32
N THR A 115 4.33 -10.78 5.09
CA THR A 115 5.34 -11.42 4.23
C THR A 115 6.50 -10.46 4.05
N ASN A 116 7.72 -10.92 4.31
CA ASN A 116 8.93 -10.14 4.01
C ASN A 116 9.29 -10.36 2.55
N LEU A 117 9.51 -9.28 1.81
CA LEU A 117 10.03 -9.34 0.44
C LEU A 117 11.22 -8.38 0.31
N THR A 118 12.30 -8.82 -0.32
CA THR A 118 13.44 -7.96 -0.62
C THR A 118 13.15 -7.06 -1.82
N ALA A 119 13.96 -6.02 -2.01
CA ALA A 119 13.80 -5.13 -3.16
C ALA A 119 14.03 -5.87 -4.49
N GLU A 120 14.92 -6.87 -4.49
CA GLU A 120 15.20 -7.74 -5.63
C GLU A 120 14.00 -8.64 -5.95
N GLU A 121 13.40 -9.29 -4.94
CA GLU A 121 12.18 -10.10 -5.13
C GLU A 121 11.03 -9.24 -5.68
N ILE A 122 10.87 -8.02 -5.17
CA ILE A 122 9.85 -7.10 -5.70
C ILE A 122 10.16 -6.68 -7.13
N ALA A 123 11.42 -6.34 -7.44
CA ALA A 123 11.83 -5.98 -8.80
C ALA A 123 11.50 -7.11 -9.80
N GLU A 124 11.80 -8.36 -9.45
CA GLU A 124 11.46 -9.52 -10.28
C GLU A 124 9.95 -9.70 -10.48
N LEU A 125 9.14 -9.40 -9.47
CA LEU A 125 7.68 -9.51 -9.53
C LEU A 125 7.02 -8.39 -10.36
N ILE A 126 7.67 -7.23 -10.48
CA ILE A 126 7.11 -6.06 -11.20
C ILE A 126 7.75 -5.80 -12.57
N GLY A 127 8.92 -6.39 -12.87
CA GLY A 127 9.61 -6.30 -14.17
C GLY A 127 11.04 -5.79 -14.09
#